data_AF-A0A5A7QKS2-F1
#
_entry.id   AF-A0A5A7QKS2-F1
#
_cell.length_a   1.000
_cell.length_b   1.000
_cell.length_c   1.000
_cell.angle_alpha   90.00
_cell.angle_beta   90.00
_cell.angle_gamma   90.00
#
_symmetry.space_group_name_H-M   'P 1'
#
loop_
_entity.id
_entity.type
_entity.pdbx_description
1 polymer ?
#
loop_
_entity_poly.entity_id
_entity_poly.type
_entity_poly.pdbx_seq_one_letter_code
_entity_poly.pdbx_strand_id
1 'polypeptide(L)'
;MITDICVYSVQCNLDYQIYQQVFLSLKNFLGRKEKSRSIFRYQLIAKYCRYNPIGSTEWVEENRQMLASRAVTYLNLDVAVAGPQILPPSATPQLDDLLAEAAKQV
;
A
#
# COMPACT_ATOMS: atom_id res chain seq x y z
N MET A 1 -10.90 8.89 -17.46
CA MET A 1 -10.16 9.48 -16.32
C MET A 1 -9.37 8.34 -15.69
N ILE A 2 -8.04 8.37 -15.77
CA ILE A 2 -7.20 7.33 -15.15
C ILE A 2 -7.07 7.73 -13.67
N THR A 3 -7.51 6.88 -12.76
CA THR A 3 -7.35 7.05 -11.31
C THR A 3 -6.25 6.11 -10.84
N ASP A 4 -5.15 6.67 -10.34
CA ASP A 4 -4.01 5.89 -9.88
C ASP A 4 -4.16 5.64 -8.37
N ILE A 5 -4.14 4.37 -7.96
CA ILE A 5 -4.05 3.99 -6.55
C ILE A 5 -2.57 3.81 -6.22
N CYS A 6 -1.99 4.65 -5.37
CA CYS A 6 -0.61 4.48 -4.93
C CYS A 6 -0.58 3.49 -3.76
N VAL A 7 0.01 2.31 -3.97
CA VAL A 7 0.21 1.33 -2.89
C VAL A 7 1.68 1.41 -2.50
N TYR A 8 1.95 1.79 -1.26
CA TYR A 8 3.32 2.10 -0.86
C TYR A 8 3.60 1.48 0.51
N SER A 9 4.70 0.76 0.60
CA SER A 9 5.10 0.02 1.81
C SER A 9 6.48 0.47 2.26
N VAL A 10 6.63 0.89 3.53
CA VAL A 10 7.91 1.29 4.13
C VAL A 10 8.38 0.24 5.11
N GLN A 11 9.18 -0.70 4.64
CA GLN A 11 9.64 -1.75 5.54
C GLN A 11 10.72 -1.25 6.52
N CYS A 12 10.34 -1.07 7.79
CA CYS A 12 11.23 -0.88 8.93
C CYS A 12 10.86 -1.86 10.08
N ASN A 13 11.02 -3.19 9.91
CA ASN A 13 11.18 -4.13 11.06
C ASN A 13 11.53 -5.59 10.69
N LEU A 14 11.93 -6.35 11.73
CA LEU A 14 12.72 -7.60 11.76
C LEU A 14 12.14 -8.89 11.14
N ASP A 15 10.86 -8.96 10.75
CA ASP A 15 10.22 -10.20 10.24
C ASP A 15 10.08 -10.23 8.70
N TYR A 16 11.18 -9.93 8.02
CA TYR A 16 11.27 -9.67 6.58
C TYR A 16 10.51 -10.64 5.65
N GLN A 17 10.46 -11.94 5.96
CA GLN A 17 9.93 -12.93 5.02
C GLN A 17 8.42 -12.89 4.82
N ILE A 18 7.62 -12.74 5.88
CA ILE A 18 6.15 -12.76 5.78
C ILE A 18 5.67 -11.52 5.02
N TYR A 19 6.22 -10.35 5.33
CA TYR A 19 5.86 -9.11 4.63
C TYR A 19 6.22 -9.14 3.16
N GLN A 20 7.39 -9.66 2.81
CA GLN A 20 7.75 -9.83 1.40
C GLN A 20 6.78 -10.76 0.68
N GLN A 21 6.32 -11.83 1.33
CA GLN A 21 5.31 -12.71 0.73
C GLN A 21 3.96 -12.01 0.55
N VAL A 22 3.48 -11.26 1.54
CA VAL A 22 2.23 -10.47 1.44
C VAL A 22 2.35 -9.45 0.30
N PHE A 23 3.45 -8.71 0.26
CA PHE A 23 3.71 -7.71 -0.78
C PHE A 23 3.80 -8.32 -2.18
N LEU A 24 4.54 -9.42 -2.35
CA LEU A 24 4.65 -10.12 -3.64
C LEU A 24 3.32 -10.72 -4.07
N SER A 25 2.55 -11.27 -3.12
CA SER A 25 1.23 -11.84 -3.39
C SER A 25 0.25 -10.77 -3.85
N LEU A 26 0.25 -9.61 -3.18
CA LEU A 26 -0.53 -8.45 -3.57
C LEU A 26 -0.11 -7.93 -4.96
N LYS A 27 1.19 -7.77 -5.19
CA LYS A 27 1.74 -7.37 -6.50
C LYS A 27 1.26 -8.30 -7.62
N ASN A 28 1.34 -9.61 -7.41
CA ASN A 28 0.93 -10.61 -8.39
C ASN A 28 -0.58 -10.59 -8.63
N PHE A 29 -1.38 -10.44 -7.57
CA PHE A 29 -2.82 -10.33 -7.68
C PHE A 29 -3.25 -9.09 -8.47
N LEU A 30 -2.71 -7.93 -8.11
CA LEU A 30 -2.99 -6.67 -8.79
C LEU A 30 -2.54 -6.69 -10.26
N GLY A 31 -1.39 -7.31 -10.54
CA GLY A 31 -0.87 -7.42 -11.92
C GLY A 31 -1.72 -8.32 -12.82
N ARG A 32 -2.42 -9.31 -12.25
CA ARG A 32 -3.43 -10.08 -12.99
C ARG A 32 -4.68 -9.24 -13.28
N LYS A 33 -5.08 -8.37 -12.36
CA LYS A 33 -6.28 -7.51 -12.52
C LYS A 33 -6.07 -6.38 -13.53
N GLU A 34 -4.90 -5.77 -13.57
CA GLU A 34 -4.54 -4.74 -14.56
C GLU A 34 -4.68 -5.25 -16.00
N LYS A 35 -4.21 -6.48 -16.27
CA LYS A 35 -4.36 -7.12 -17.59
C LYS A 35 -5.83 -7.34 -17.99
N SER A 36 -6.75 -7.34 -17.03
CA SER A 36 -8.19 -7.57 -17.25
C SER A 36 -9.03 -6.30 -17.25
N ARG A 37 -8.53 -5.17 -16.71
CA ARG A 37 -9.26 -3.89 -16.62
C ARG A 37 -8.29 -2.72 -16.84
N SER A 38 -8.47 -2.00 -17.95
CA SER A 38 -7.58 -0.91 -18.40
C SER A 38 -7.65 0.41 -17.61
N ILE A 39 -8.40 0.47 -16.50
CA ILE A 39 -8.83 1.74 -15.89
C ILE A 39 -8.10 2.06 -14.58
N PHE A 40 -7.57 1.06 -13.87
CA PHE A 40 -6.88 1.24 -12.59
C PHE A 40 -5.39 0.91 -12.74
N ARG A 41 -4.52 1.91 -12.54
CA ARG A 41 -3.10 1.67 -12.36
C ARG A 41 -2.78 1.73 -10.88
N TYR A 42 -1.91 0.84 -10.45
CA TYR A 42 -1.36 0.86 -9.11
C TYR A 42 0.14 1.02 -9.21
N GLN A 43 0.70 1.98 -8.48
CA GLN A 43 2.14 2.11 -8.35
C GLN A 43 2.53 1.44 -7.05
N LEU A 44 3.25 0.32 -7.16
CA LEU A 44 3.78 -0.39 -6.00
C LEU A 44 5.19 0.09 -5.71
N ILE A 45 5.46 0.51 -4.48
CA ILE A 45 6.76 1.02 -4.07
C ILE A 45 7.16 0.35 -2.77
N ALA A 46 8.33 -0.27 -2.79
CA ALA A 46 8.99 -0.82 -1.61
C ALA A 46 10.43 -0.33 -1.61
N LYS A 47 10.87 0.24 -0.48
CA LYS A 47 12.28 0.58 -0.26
C LYS A 47 12.69 0.19 1.16
N TYR A 48 13.82 -0.49 1.26
CA TYR A 48 14.34 -1.10 2.47
C TYR A 48 15.13 -0.07 3.28
N CYS A 49 14.73 0.18 4.53
CA CYS A 49 15.43 1.09 5.43
C CYS A 49 15.85 0.36 6.71
N ARG A 50 17.09 -0.12 6.75
CA ARG A 50 17.64 -0.83 7.92
C ARG A 50 18.03 0.10 9.09
N TYR A 51 18.31 1.38 8.80
CA TYR A 51 18.88 2.32 9.80
C TYR A 51 18.39 3.77 9.69
N ASN A 52 17.61 4.12 8.67
CA ASN A 52 17.11 5.49 8.50
C ASN A 52 15.87 5.44 7.58
N PRO A 53 14.69 5.93 7.97
CA PRO A 53 13.48 5.94 7.12
C PRO A 53 13.56 6.89 5.90
N ILE A 54 14.76 7.17 5.40
CA ILE A 54 15.01 7.88 4.15
C ILE A 54 14.59 6.98 2.98
N GLY A 55 13.42 7.23 2.42
CA GLY A 55 12.95 6.58 1.22
C GLY A 55 11.50 6.88 0.85
N SER A 56 10.61 7.08 1.82
CA SER A 56 9.20 7.40 1.56
C SER A 56 8.96 8.87 1.37
N THR A 57 9.45 9.67 2.31
CA THR A 57 9.40 11.12 2.27
C THR A 57 10.06 11.63 1.00
N GLU A 58 11.28 11.17 0.70
CA GLU A 58 12.06 11.60 -0.46
C GLU A 58 11.40 11.18 -1.77
N TRP A 59 10.84 9.96 -1.85
CA TRP A 59 10.13 9.55 -3.05
C TRP A 59 8.85 10.38 -3.26
N VAL A 60 8.11 10.67 -2.19
CA VAL A 60 6.94 11.56 -2.25
C VAL A 60 7.34 12.97 -2.68
N GLU A 61 8.47 13.48 -2.18
CA GLU A 61 9.02 14.78 -2.57
C GLU A 61 9.41 14.82 -4.06
N GLU A 62 10.13 13.80 -4.55
CA GLU A 62 10.51 13.66 -5.96
C GLU A 62 9.29 13.54 -6.89
N ASN A 63 8.20 12.93 -6.41
CA ASN A 63 7.01 12.61 -7.23
C ASN A 63 5.79 13.47 -6.90
N ARG A 64 5.97 14.56 -6.13
CA ARG A 64 4.87 15.38 -5.58
C ARG A 64 3.86 15.84 -6.63
N GLN A 65 4.31 16.30 -7.79
CA GLN A 65 3.44 16.79 -8.86
C GLN A 65 2.56 15.68 -9.46
N MET A 66 3.15 14.48 -9.64
CA MET A 66 2.43 13.31 -10.12
C MET A 66 1.40 12.85 -9.09
N LEU A 67 1.80 12.76 -7.81
CA LEU A 67 0.92 12.37 -6.72
C LEU A 67 -0.25 13.33 -6.55
N ALA A 68 0.02 14.64 -6.54
CA ALA A 68 -1.01 15.66 -6.39
C ALA A 68 -2.07 15.64 -7.51
N SER A 69 -1.72 15.14 -8.69
CA SER A 69 -2.64 15.09 -9.84
C SER A 69 -3.33 13.75 -10.04
N ARG A 70 -2.85 12.66 -9.42
CA ARG A 70 -3.28 11.30 -9.77
C ARG A 70 -3.56 10.37 -8.60
N ALA A 71 -2.90 10.57 -7.46
CA ALA A 71 -3.02 9.66 -6.32
C ALA A 71 -4.39 9.84 -5.66
N VAL A 72 -5.19 8.77 -5.65
CA VAL A 72 -6.52 8.77 -5.01
C VAL A 72 -6.45 8.30 -3.56
N THR A 73 -5.53 7.40 -3.25
CA THR A 73 -5.31 6.89 -1.89
C THR A 73 -3.91 6.33 -1.74
N TYR A 74 -3.49 6.16 -0.49
CA TYR A 74 -2.23 5.55 -0.06
C TYR A 74 -2.55 4.43 0.92
N LEU A 75 -2.03 3.22 0.66
CA LEU A 75 -2.18 2.06 1.54
C LEU A 75 -0.81 1.65 2.08
N ASN A 76 -0.63 1.74 3.40
CA ASN A 76 0.53 1.20 4.10
C ASN A 76 0.28 -0.26 4.51
N LEU A 77 1.30 -1.11 4.39
CA LEU A 77 1.28 -2.51 4.80
C LEU A 77 2.31 -2.84 5.89
N ASP A 78 2.88 -1.82 6.51
CA ASP A 78 3.74 -2.00 7.66
C ASP A 78 2.95 -2.66 8.79
N VAL A 79 3.50 -3.74 9.34
CA VAL A 79 2.87 -4.49 10.43
C VAL A 79 1.49 -5.10 10.07
N ALA A 80 1.24 -5.41 8.79
CA ALA A 80 0.06 -6.15 8.33
C ALA A 80 -0.11 -7.56 8.94
N VAL A 81 0.95 -8.15 9.53
CA VAL A 81 0.88 -9.45 10.23
C VAL A 81 1.64 -9.36 11.54
N ALA A 82 0.92 -9.34 12.67
CA ALA A 82 1.48 -9.15 14.01
C ALA A 82 1.03 -10.25 14.99
N GLY A 83 1.00 -11.50 14.54
CA GLY A 83 0.46 -12.62 15.32
C GLY A 83 -1.08 -12.68 15.29
N PRO A 84 -1.71 -13.42 16.22
CA PRO A 84 -3.15 -13.69 16.17
C PRO A 84 -4.02 -12.52 16.68
N GLN A 85 -3.41 -11.42 17.13
CA GLN A 85 -4.16 -10.24 17.54
C GLN A 85 -4.61 -9.43 16.31
N ILE A 86 -5.87 -8.99 16.32
CA ILE A 86 -6.37 -8.03 15.34
C ILE A 86 -5.89 -6.64 15.76
N LEU A 87 -4.98 -6.05 15.00
CA LEU A 87 -4.70 -4.63 15.10
C LEU A 87 -5.80 -3.87 14.35
N PRO A 88 -6.44 -2.86 14.98
CA PRO A 88 -7.43 -2.05 14.27
C PRO A 88 -6.74 -1.29 13.12
N PRO A 89 -7.32 -1.28 11.91
CA PRO A 89 -6.79 -0.46 10.83
C PRO A 89 -6.89 1.03 11.20
N SER A 90 -5.94 1.82 10.72
CA SER A 90 -5.96 3.27 10.85
C SER A 90 -6.06 3.88 9.46
N ALA A 91 -6.98 4.82 9.28
CA ALA A 91 -7.19 5.54 8.03
C ALA A 91 -7.79 6.92 8.28
N THR A 92 -7.88 7.72 7.23
CA THR A 92 -8.65 8.97 7.28
C THR A 92 -10.16 8.65 7.26
N PRO A 93 -11.02 9.51 7.85
CA PRO A 93 -12.46 9.23 7.94
C PRO A 93 -13.16 8.95 6.61
N GLN A 94 -12.60 9.46 5.50
CA GLN A 94 -13.10 9.21 4.15
C GLN A 94 -13.04 7.72 3.73
N LEU A 95 -12.29 6.89 4.47
CA LEU A 95 -12.12 5.47 4.20
C LEU A 95 -12.85 4.58 5.23
N ASP A 96 -13.53 5.14 6.24
CA ASP A 96 -14.16 4.36 7.32
C ASP A 96 -15.19 3.37 6.79
N ASP A 97 -16.11 3.83 5.93
CA ASP A 97 -17.14 2.97 5.32
C ASP A 97 -16.51 1.88 4.43
N LEU A 98 -15.46 2.24 3.69
CA LEU A 98 -14.74 1.30 2.84
C LEU A 98 -14.05 0.21 3.67
N LEU A 99 -13.42 0.58 4.79
CA LEU A 99 -12.79 -0.35 5.70
C LEU A 99 -13.81 -1.28 6.35
N ALA A 100 -14.93 -0.73 6.83
CA ALA A 100 -16.01 -1.52 7.43
C ALA A 100 -16.61 -2.52 6.44
N GLU A 101 -16.80 -2.13 5.18
CA GLU A 101 -17.33 -3.02 4.15
C GLU A 101 -16.31 -4.08 3.72
N ALA A 102 -15.04 -3.71 3.55
CA ALA A 102 -13.99 -4.67 3.24
C ALA A 102 -13.81 -5.72 4.35
N ALA A 103 -13.89 -5.30 5.62
CA ALA A 103 -13.75 -6.19 6.78
C ALA A 103 -14.87 -7.25 6.88
N LYS A 104 -16.06 -7.00 6.33
CA LYS A 104 -17.15 -7.99 6.28
C LYS A 104 -16.93 -9.09 5.25
N GLN A 105 -16.02 -8.90 4.30
CA GLN A 105 -15.80 -9.80 3.17
C GLN A 105 -14.63 -10.77 3.39
N VAL A 106 -14.02 -10.76 4.58
CA VAL A 106 -12.84 -11.56 4.94
C VAL A 106 -13.06 -12.38 6.21
#